data_AF-A0A7S4J5B0-F1
#
_entry.id   AF-A0A7S4J5B0-F1
#
_cell.length_a   1.000
_cell.length_b   1.000
_cell.length_c   1.000
_cell.angle_alpha   90.00
_cell.angle_beta   90.00
_cell.angle_gamma   90.00
#
_symmetry.space_group_name_H-M   'P 1'
#
loop_
_entity.id
_entity.type
_entity.pdbx_description
1 polymer ?
#
loop_
_entity_poly.entity_id
_entity_poly.type
_entity_poly.pdbx_seq_one_letter_code
_entity_poly.pdbx_strand_id
1 'polypeptide(L)'
;AVCVPHLYGVLRDHGFWQSACADVYDLAGYGAPALWASLFTWSKLFELFDTLLLILKKRPVITLHWFHHASVIGFAWSAWVYETPCALWYGAMNYSVHAVMYSYFCLTGVPSLRRTVLRAAPFITAMQISQFAMGTVVNGFAGVAWAMPSVGCAIHPVILQIAAALYLAYGALFVQLFVNRYLRKGSRGGGATAVADGDRHDPNAAVLKAV
;
A
#
# COMPACT_ATOMS: atom_id res chain seq x y z
N ALA A 1 4.39 -15.78 6.08
CA ALA A 1 5.01 -14.52 5.63
C ALA A 1 6.49 -14.77 5.32
N VAL A 2 6.81 -15.16 4.08
CA VAL A 2 8.18 -15.50 3.66
C VAL A 2 8.89 -14.31 2.98
N CYS A 3 8.15 -13.38 2.37
CA CYS A 3 8.75 -12.23 1.66
C CYS A 3 9.60 -11.33 2.56
N VAL A 4 9.12 -11.02 3.78
CA VAL A 4 9.84 -10.14 4.72
C VAL A 4 11.15 -10.76 5.23
N PRO A 5 11.16 -11.98 5.81
CA PRO A 5 12.41 -12.57 6.28
C PRO A 5 13.39 -12.87 5.13
N HIS A 6 12.88 -13.25 3.95
CA HIS A 6 13.71 -13.44 2.76
C HIS A 6 14.36 -12.13 2.30
N LEU A 7 13.57 -11.06 2.17
CA LEU A 7 14.07 -9.74 1.81
C LEU A 7 15.11 -9.23 2.81
N TYR A 8 14.87 -9.44 4.11
CA TYR A 8 15.82 -9.08 5.15
C TYR A 8 17.14 -9.85 5.04
N GLY A 9 17.08 -11.16 4.75
CA GLY A 9 18.27 -11.98 4.49
C GLY A 9 19.07 -11.44 3.29
N VAL A 10 18.40 -11.21 2.16
CA VAL A 10 19.05 -10.66 0.96
C VAL A 10 19.69 -9.30 1.24
N LEU A 11 19.01 -8.42 1.97
CA LEU A 11 19.53 -7.12 2.35
C LEU A 11 20.78 -7.20 3.22
N ARG A 12 20.78 -8.14 4.18
CA ARG A 12 21.90 -8.33 5.11
C ARG A 12 23.11 -8.92 4.41
N ASP A 13 22.89 -9.91 3.56
CA ASP A 13 23.97 -10.77 3.03
C ASP A 13 24.51 -10.27 1.69
N HIS A 14 23.68 -9.60 0.88
CA HIS A 14 24.03 -9.15 -0.47
C HIS A 14 23.82 -7.64 -0.69
N GLY A 15 23.22 -6.94 0.27
CA GLY A 15 23.05 -5.49 0.23
C GLY A 15 21.83 -5.00 -0.57
N PHE A 16 21.70 -3.67 -0.62
CA PHE A 16 20.49 -3.03 -1.16
C PHE A 16 20.37 -3.19 -2.69
N TRP A 17 21.49 -3.10 -3.42
CA TRP A 17 21.48 -3.26 -4.87
C TRP A 17 20.96 -4.64 -5.27
N GLN A 18 21.47 -5.71 -4.66
CA GLN A 18 20.99 -7.07 -4.95
C GLN A 18 19.49 -7.18 -4.66
N SER A 19 19.01 -6.60 -3.56
CA SER A 19 17.61 -6.68 -3.14
C SER A 19 16.60 -6.02 -4.10
N ALA A 20 17.05 -5.06 -4.93
CA ALA A 20 16.17 -4.19 -5.71
C ALA A 20 16.47 -4.16 -7.21
N CYS A 21 17.65 -4.62 -7.63
CA CYS A 21 18.15 -4.46 -9.00
C CYS A 21 18.70 -5.76 -9.63
N ALA A 22 18.99 -6.79 -8.83
CA ALA A 22 19.37 -8.10 -9.36
C ALA A 22 18.20 -8.79 -10.07
N ASP A 23 18.48 -9.79 -10.88
CA ASP A 23 17.45 -10.51 -11.60
C ASP A 23 16.48 -11.24 -10.65
N VAL A 24 15.20 -11.30 -11.00
CA VAL A 24 14.16 -11.98 -10.20
C VAL A 24 14.51 -13.45 -9.95
N TYR A 25 15.17 -14.12 -10.90
CA TYR A 25 15.59 -15.50 -10.76
C TYR A 25 16.72 -15.66 -9.74
N ASP A 26 17.61 -14.68 -9.62
CA ASP A 26 18.67 -14.67 -8.59
C ASP A 26 18.12 -14.34 -7.20
N LEU A 27 17.08 -13.50 -7.14
CA LEU A 27 16.45 -13.04 -5.92
C LEU A 27 15.44 -14.03 -5.33
N ALA A 28 14.55 -14.55 -6.16
CA ALA A 28 13.41 -15.35 -5.74
C ALA A 28 13.54 -16.83 -6.13
N GLY A 29 14.38 -17.14 -7.12
CA GLY A 29 14.59 -18.49 -7.66
C GLY A 29 13.29 -19.15 -8.10
N TYR A 30 13.26 -20.48 -8.03
CA TYR A 30 12.05 -21.30 -8.22
C TYR A 30 11.44 -21.75 -6.88
N GLY A 31 11.82 -21.10 -5.79
CA GLY A 31 11.51 -21.52 -4.42
C GLY A 31 10.27 -20.84 -3.84
N ALA A 32 10.15 -20.93 -2.52
CA ALA A 32 9.09 -20.25 -1.77
C ALA A 32 8.96 -18.74 -2.11
N PRO A 33 10.04 -17.94 -2.24
CA PRO A 33 9.91 -16.51 -2.54
C PRO A 33 9.17 -16.21 -3.86
N ALA A 34 9.43 -17.00 -4.91
CA ALA A 34 8.74 -16.86 -6.20
C ALA A 34 7.26 -17.26 -6.12
N LEU A 35 6.94 -18.31 -5.35
CA LEU A 35 5.55 -18.66 -5.06
C LEU A 35 4.83 -17.51 -4.33
N TRP A 36 5.44 -16.94 -3.30
CA TRP A 36 4.83 -15.85 -2.54
C TRP A 36 4.73 -14.54 -3.34
N ALA A 37 5.68 -14.25 -4.22
CA ALA A 37 5.58 -13.15 -5.18
C ALA A 37 4.45 -13.37 -6.18
N SER A 38 4.23 -14.61 -6.64
CA SER A 38 3.11 -14.95 -7.52
C SER A 38 1.77 -14.84 -6.80
N LEU A 39 1.68 -15.35 -5.57
CA LEU A 39 0.49 -15.21 -4.72
C LEU A 39 0.18 -13.75 -4.39
N PHE A 40 1.17 -12.87 -4.37
CA PHE A 40 0.96 -11.42 -4.23
C PHE A 40 0.16 -10.86 -5.40
N THR A 41 0.51 -11.21 -6.63
CA THR A 41 -0.24 -10.81 -7.82
C THR A 41 -1.68 -11.32 -7.77
N TRP A 42 -1.87 -12.59 -7.41
CA TRP A 42 -3.21 -13.18 -7.25
C TRP A 42 -4.02 -12.53 -6.12
N SER A 43 -3.38 -12.13 -5.02
CA SER A 43 -4.07 -11.49 -3.89
C SER A 43 -4.80 -10.21 -4.30
N LYS A 44 -4.31 -9.47 -5.30
CA LYS A 44 -4.97 -8.25 -5.80
C LYS A 44 -6.31 -8.51 -6.47
N LEU A 45 -6.48 -9.67 -7.09
CA LEU A 45 -7.79 -10.11 -7.59
C LEU A 45 -8.73 -10.44 -6.42
N PHE A 46 -8.21 -11.05 -5.36
CA PHE A 46 -9.03 -11.33 -4.17
C PHE A 46 -9.42 -10.06 -3.40
N GLU A 47 -8.64 -8.99 -3.45
CA GLU A 47 -9.02 -7.69 -2.87
C GLU A 47 -10.25 -7.06 -3.56
N LEU A 48 -10.63 -7.50 -4.78
CA LEU A 48 -11.90 -7.11 -5.39
C LEU A 48 -13.12 -7.63 -4.60
N PHE A 49 -12.96 -8.71 -3.81
CA PHE A 49 -14.03 -9.18 -2.95
C PHE A 49 -14.42 -8.14 -1.90
N ASP A 50 -13.52 -7.26 -1.45
CA ASP A 50 -13.89 -6.16 -0.55
C ASP A 50 -14.85 -5.19 -1.22
N THR A 51 -14.59 -4.87 -2.49
CA THR A 51 -15.47 -4.04 -3.31
C THR A 51 -16.82 -4.72 -3.53
N LEU A 52 -16.82 -6.03 -3.79
CA LEU A 52 -18.05 -6.82 -3.92
C LEU A 52 -18.87 -6.80 -2.62
N LEU A 53 -18.24 -6.98 -1.46
CA LEU A 53 -18.90 -6.94 -0.15
C LEU A 53 -19.51 -5.56 0.15
N LEU A 54 -18.85 -4.47 -0.26
CA LEU A 54 -19.39 -3.11 -0.12
C LEU A 54 -20.61 -2.88 -1.01
N ILE A 55 -20.57 -3.35 -2.26
CA ILE A 55 -21.70 -3.30 -3.20
C ILE A 55 -22.89 -4.10 -2.66
N LEU A 56 -22.64 -5.33 -2.16
CA LEU A 56 -23.67 -6.18 -1.54
C LEU A 56 -24.28 -5.52 -0.29
N LYS A 57 -23.49 -4.76 0.47
CA LYS A 57 -23.95 -3.98 1.63
C LYS A 57 -24.58 -2.63 1.25
N LYS A 58 -24.76 -2.33 -0.04
CA LYS A 58 -25.27 -1.06 -0.57
C LYS A 58 -24.54 0.17 -0.01
N ARG A 59 -23.24 0.04 0.28
CA ARG A 59 -22.41 1.17 0.74
C ARG A 59 -21.83 1.88 -0.48
N PRO A 60 -21.81 3.22 -0.50
CA PRO A 60 -21.23 3.96 -1.61
C PRO A 60 -19.73 3.68 -1.66
N VAL A 61 -19.26 3.15 -2.79
CA VAL A 61 -17.82 2.96 -3.04
C VAL A 61 -17.27 4.30 -3.52
N ILE A 62 -16.31 4.86 -2.80
CA ILE A 62 -15.71 6.14 -3.20
C ILE A 62 -14.85 5.95 -4.46
N THR A 63 -14.72 6.99 -5.27
CA THR A 63 -13.93 6.95 -6.52
C THR A 63 -12.48 6.51 -6.30
N LEU A 64 -11.88 6.92 -5.17
CA LEU A 64 -10.51 6.53 -4.82
C LEU A 64 -10.36 5.01 -4.68
N HIS A 65 -11.32 4.34 -4.05
CA HIS A 65 -11.30 2.90 -3.82
C HIS A 65 -11.30 2.13 -5.15
N TRP A 66 -12.22 2.46 -6.04
CA TRP A 66 -12.31 1.85 -7.37
C TRP A 66 -11.05 2.11 -8.22
N PHE A 67 -10.59 3.36 -8.24
CA PHE A 67 -9.39 3.73 -8.99
C PHE A 67 -8.15 3.01 -8.46
N HIS A 68 -8.00 2.92 -7.15
CA HIS A 68 -6.94 2.18 -6.50
C HIS A 68 -6.97 0.71 -6.88
N HIS A 69 -8.07 -0.02 -6.65
CA HIS A 69 -8.11 -1.45 -6.95
C HIS A 69 -7.88 -1.76 -8.44
N ALA A 70 -8.48 -1.00 -9.35
CA ALA A 70 -8.31 -1.23 -10.79
C ALA A 70 -6.84 -1.08 -11.23
N SER A 71 -6.19 -0.01 -10.78
CA SER A 71 -4.80 0.30 -11.17
C SER A 71 -3.77 -0.59 -10.49
N VAL A 72 -3.93 -0.92 -9.19
CA VAL A 72 -2.96 -1.81 -8.50
C VAL A 72 -3.03 -3.24 -9.01
N ILE A 73 -4.19 -3.71 -9.49
CA ILE A 73 -4.32 -5.01 -10.17
C ILE A 73 -3.56 -4.99 -11.49
N GLY A 74 -3.79 -3.96 -12.33
CA GLY A 74 -3.08 -3.81 -13.59
C GLY A 74 -1.56 -3.69 -13.40
N PHE A 75 -1.14 -2.95 -12.38
CA PHE A 75 0.27 -2.83 -12.02
C PHE A 75 0.86 -4.16 -11.55
N ALA A 76 0.21 -4.88 -10.64
CA ALA A 76 0.71 -6.16 -10.13
C ALA A 76 0.85 -7.20 -11.24
N TRP A 77 -0.11 -7.26 -12.17
CA TRP A 77 -0.03 -8.15 -13.32
C TRP A 77 1.10 -7.78 -14.27
N SER A 78 1.25 -6.47 -14.55
CA SER A 78 2.37 -5.98 -15.38
C SER A 78 3.71 -6.28 -14.72
N ALA A 79 3.85 -6.02 -13.42
CA ALA A 79 5.05 -6.31 -12.64
C ALA A 79 5.43 -7.81 -12.66
N TRP A 80 4.44 -8.70 -12.71
CA TRP A 80 4.65 -10.13 -12.87
C TRP A 80 5.13 -10.51 -14.28
N VAL A 81 4.49 -9.97 -15.33
CA VAL A 81 4.86 -10.24 -16.73
C VAL A 81 6.25 -9.71 -17.08
N TYR A 82 6.61 -8.54 -16.54
CA TYR A 82 7.92 -7.93 -16.73
C TYR A 82 8.96 -8.33 -15.66
N GLU A 83 8.64 -9.32 -14.83
CA GLU A 83 9.54 -9.94 -13.84
C GLU A 83 10.32 -8.91 -13.01
N THR A 84 9.62 -7.94 -12.42
CA THR A 84 10.29 -6.80 -11.79
C THR A 84 11.16 -7.22 -10.59
N PRO A 85 12.42 -6.77 -10.51
CA PRO A 85 13.32 -7.09 -9.40
C PRO A 85 12.82 -6.54 -8.05
N CYS A 86 12.00 -5.49 -8.10
CA CYS A 86 11.39 -4.88 -6.93
C CYS A 86 10.16 -5.65 -6.38
N ALA A 87 9.78 -6.78 -6.98
CA ALA A 87 8.55 -7.50 -6.59
C ALA A 87 8.55 -7.92 -5.11
N LEU A 88 9.70 -8.36 -4.59
CA LEU A 88 9.85 -8.74 -3.18
C LEU A 88 9.66 -7.55 -2.24
N TRP A 89 10.18 -6.37 -2.60
CA TRP A 89 9.96 -5.12 -1.87
C TRP A 89 8.48 -4.75 -1.86
N TYR A 90 7.84 -4.72 -3.03
CA TYR A 90 6.42 -4.37 -3.16
C TYR A 90 5.52 -5.34 -2.38
N GLY A 91 5.78 -6.64 -2.48
CA GLY A 91 5.07 -7.67 -1.72
C GLY A 91 5.31 -7.57 -0.22
N ALA A 92 6.55 -7.44 0.23
CA ALA A 92 6.89 -7.38 1.66
C ALA A 92 6.25 -6.17 2.35
N MET A 93 6.34 -4.98 1.75
CA MET A 93 5.71 -3.77 2.29
C MET A 93 4.19 -3.91 2.33
N ASN A 94 3.58 -4.32 1.21
CA ASN A 94 2.13 -4.40 1.11
C ASN A 94 1.56 -5.45 2.05
N TYR A 95 2.13 -6.66 2.11
CA TYR A 95 1.65 -7.69 3.04
C TYR A 95 1.76 -7.24 4.50
N SER A 96 2.81 -6.51 4.85
CA SER A 96 2.99 -6.01 6.22
C SER A 96 1.90 -5.00 6.58
N VAL A 97 1.65 -4.00 5.71
CA VAL A 97 0.64 -2.97 5.96
C VAL A 97 -0.78 -3.55 5.86
N HIS A 98 -1.06 -4.38 4.87
CA HIS A 98 -2.37 -5.04 4.69
C HIS A 98 -2.68 -5.97 5.85
N ALA A 99 -1.73 -6.74 6.36
CA ALA A 99 -1.95 -7.58 7.53
C ALA A 99 -2.45 -6.76 8.73
N VAL A 100 -1.87 -5.58 8.96
CA VAL A 100 -2.30 -4.69 10.06
C VAL A 100 -3.64 -4.02 9.75
N MET A 101 -3.86 -3.59 8.51
CA MET A 101 -5.11 -2.96 8.06
C MET A 101 -6.32 -3.91 8.17
N TYR A 102 -6.20 -5.14 7.67
CA TYR A 102 -7.27 -6.13 7.77
C TYR A 102 -7.49 -6.57 9.21
N SER A 103 -6.43 -6.72 10.01
CA SER A 103 -6.58 -6.98 11.45
C SER A 103 -7.35 -5.86 12.14
N TYR A 104 -7.05 -4.61 11.79
CA TYR A 104 -7.80 -3.45 12.26
C TYR A 104 -9.28 -3.54 11.87
N PHE A 105 -9.60 -3.86 10.61
CA PHE A 105 -10.99 -4.01 10.16
C PHE A 105 -11.73 -5.14 10.88
N CYS A 106 -11.10 -6.30 11.09
CA CYS A 106 -11.67 -7.37 11.91
C CYS A 106 -12.00 -6.90 13.33
N LEU A 107 -11.09 -6.17 13.98
CA LEU A 107 -11.28 -5.65 15.33
C LEU A 107 -12.35 -4.56 15.42
N THR A 108 -12.57 -3.76 14.35
CA THR A 108 -13.66 -2.78 14.32
C THR A 108 -15.05 -3.41 14.31
N GLY A 109 -15.16 -4.68 13.90
CA GLY A 109 -16.39 -5.46 13.95
C GLY A 109 -16.82 -5.87 15.37
N VAL A 110 -15.91 -5.79 16.35
CA VAL A 110 -16.19 -6.15 17.75
C VAL A 110 -16.72 -4.91 18.50
N PRO A 111 -18.00 -4.88 18.94
CA PRO A 111 -18.61 -3.68 19.50
C PRO A 111 -17.88 -3.11 20.74
N SER A 112 -17.32 -3.97 21.57
CA SER A 112 -16.58 -3.58 22.78
C SER A 112 -15.24 -2.90 22.49
N LEU A 113 -14.56 -3.27 21.39
CA LEU A 113 -13.26 -2.74 21.00
C LEU A 113 -13.35 -1.59 20.01
N ARG A 114 -14.47 -1.44 19.31
CA ARG A 114 -14.68 -0.48 18.22
C ARG A 114 -14.20 0.94 18.54
N ARG A 115 -14.55 1.48 19.72
CA ARG A 115 -14.19 2.86 20.09
C ARG A 115 -12.68 3.04 20.32
N THR A 116 -11.99 2.02 20.80
CA THR A 116 -10.53 2.04 20.99
C THR A 116 -9.81 1.88 19.66
N VAL A 117 -10.27 0.93 18.83
CA VAL A 117 -9.68 0.64 17.52
C VAL A 117 -9.83 1.86 16.60
N LEU A 118 -10.98 2.52 16.56
CA LEU A 118 -11.17 3.74 15.77
C LEU A 118 -10.17 4.86 16.08
N ARG A 119 -9.64 4.95 17.32
CA ARG A 119 -8.58 5.92 17.66
C ARG A 119 -7.23 5.59 17.03
N ALA A 120 -7.01 4.34 16.62
CA ALA A 120 -5.80 3.89 15.93
C ALA A 120 -5.85 4.13 14.40
N ALA A 121 -6.95 4.66 13.86
CA ALA A 121 -7.07 4.98 12.44
C ALA A 121 -5.94 5.87 11.88
N PRO A 122 -5.43 6.91 12.59
CA PRO A 122 -4.30 7.72 12.10
C PRO A 122 -3.02 6.91 11.96
N PHE A 123 -2.79 5.92 12.83
CA PHE A 123 -1.63 5.04 12.78
C PHE A 123 -1.67 4.14 11.54
N ILE A 124 -2.84 3.60 11.19
CA ILE A 124 -3.03 2.84 9.95
C ILE A 124 -2.72 3.72 8.72
N THR A 125 -3.24 4.95 8.69
CA THR A 125 -2.96 5.88 7.58
C THR A 125 -1.47 6.24 7.52
N ALA A 126 -0.80 6.42 8.65
CA ALA A 126 0.63 6.69 8.70
C ALA A 126 1.46 5.52 8.16
N MET A 127 1.10 4.27 8.47
CA MET A 127 1.75 3.08 7.89
C MET A 127 1.56 3.02 6.38
N GLN A 128 0.37 3.33 5.85
CA GLN A 128 0.13 3.39 4.41
C GLN A 128 0.98 4.47 3.73
N ILE A 129 1.10 5.65 4.33
CA ILE A 129 1.99 6.72 3.82
C ILE A 129 3.44 6.26 3.82
N SER A 130 3.89 5.59 4.89
CA SER A 130 5.26 5.06 4.96
C SER A 130 5.55 4.02 3.88
N GLN A 131 4.56 3.20 3.49
CA GLN A 131 4.67 2.27 2.38
C GLN A 131 4.87 3.01 1.05
N PHE A 132 4.10 4.07 0.78
CA PHE A 132 4.27 4.85 -0.46
C PHE A 132 5.63 5.58 -0.49
N ALA A 133 6.10 6.08 0.65
CA ALA A 133 7.42 6.69 0.77
C ALA A 133 8.54 5.68 0.49
N MET A 134 8.49 4.51 1.13
CA MET A 134 9.49 3.45 0.95
C MET A 134 9.48 2.90 -0.49
N GLY A 135 8.30 2.70 -1.08
CA GLY A 135 8.18 2.32 -2.49
C GLY A 135 8.79 3.36 -3.44
N THR A 136 8.62 4.65 -3.15
CA THR A 136 9.25 5.73 -3.91
C THR A 136 10.78 5.67 -3.82
N VAL A 137 11.33 5.41 -2.62
CA VAL A 137 12.79 5.28 -2.42
C VAL A 137 13.36 4.09 -3.19
N VAL A 138 12.73 2.91 -3.08
CA VAL A 138 13.18 1.70 -3.80
C VAL A 138 13.11 1.91 -5.31
N ASN A 139 12.00 2.47 -5.82
CA ASN A 139 11.84 2.73 -7.25
C ASN A 139 12.82 3.80 -7.75
N GLY A 140 13.06 4.85 -6.96
CA GLY A 140 14.05 5.89 -7.27
C GLY A 140 15.47 5.34 -7.34
N PHE A 141 15.85 4.49 -6.38
CA PHE A 141 17.14 3.78 -6.42
C PHE A 141 17.27 2.91 -7.66
N ALA A 142 16.25 2.10 -7.97
CA ALA A 142 16.25 1.25 -9.17
C ALA A 142 16.39 2.08 -10.46
N GLY A 143 15.75 3.25 -10.52
CA GLY A 143 15.87 4.17 -11.66
C GLY A 143 17.26 4.80 -11.78
N VAL A 144 17.88 5.19 -10.66
CA VAL A 144 19.25 5.70 -10.64
C VAL A 144 20.25 4.61 -11.03
N ALA A 145 20.10 3.39 -10.50
CA ALA A 145 20.92 2.24 -10.84
C ALA A 145 20.80 1.85 -12.32
N TRP A 146 19.58 1.90 -12.87
CA TRP A 146 19.34 1.67 -14.30
C TRP A 146 20.01 2.73 -15.18
N ALA A 147 20.00 4.00 -14.76
CA ALA A 147 20.62 5.10 -15.51
C ALA A 147 22.15 5.12 -15.45
N MET A 148 22.77 4.36 -14.52
CA MET A 148 24.22 4.27 -14.37
C MET A 148 24.76 2.98 -15.01
N PRO A 149 25.47 3.05 -16.16
CA PRO A 149 25.96 1.86 -16.87
C PRO A 149 26.95 1.01 -16.06
N SER A 150 27.64 1.61 -15.08
CA SER A 150 28.59 0.91 -14.20
C SER A 150 27.93 0.07 -13.10
N VAL A 151 26.63 0.27 -12.86
CA VAL A 151 25.87 -0.42 -11.82
C VAL A 151 24.82 -1.34 -12.44
N GLY A 152 24.02 -0.82 -13.38
CA GLY A 152 22.97 -1.57 -14.05
C GLY A 152 21.81 -1.97 -13.14
N CYS A 153 20.66 -2.28 -13.75
CA CYS A 153 19.49 -2.81 -13.05
C CYS A 153 18.62 -3.60 -14.04
N ALA A 154 18.16 -4.78 -13.64
CA ALA A 154 17.32 -5.64 -14.46
C ALA A 154 15.88 -5.11 -14.65
N ILE A 155 15.54 -3.96 -14.03
CA ILE A 155 14.18 -3.42 -14.09
C ILE A 155 13.82 -2.93 -15.50
N HIS A 156 12.63 -3.32 -15.98
CA HIS A 156 12.09 -2.83 -17.23
C HIS A 156 11.60 -1.36 -17.08
N PRO A 157 11.96 -0.44 -18.00
CA PRO A 157 11.67 0.99 -17.86
C PRO A 157 10.18 1.32 -17.81
N VAL A 158 9.33 0.53 -18.48
CA VAL A 158 7.87 0.70 -18.40
C VAL A 158 7.35 0.48 -16.98
N ILE A 159 7.84 -0.55 -16.28
CA ILE A 159 7.44 -0.81 -14.89
C ILE A 159 7.96 0.28 -13.96
N LEU A 160 9.20 0.72 -14.17
CA LEU A 160 9.80 1.81 -13.41
C LEU A 160 8.95 3.10 -13.50
N GLN A 161 8.46 3.45 -14.70
CA GLN A 161 7.62 4.62 -14.93
C GLN A 161 6.23 4.47 -14.32
N ILE A 162 5.56 3.33 -14.53
CA ILE A 162 4.23 3.07 -13.96
C ILE A 162 4.31 3.08 -12.42
N ALA A 163 5.31 2.41 -11.84
CA ALA A 163 5.54 2.41 -10.40
C ALA A 163 5.76 3.83 -9.86
N ALA A 164 6.60 4.63 -10.51
CA ALA A 164 6.82 6.02 -10.12
C ALA A 164 5.52 6.83 -10.12
N ALA A 165 4.72 6.72 -11.19
CA ALA A 165 3.45 7.43 -11.31
C ALA A 165 2.47 7.04 -10.19
N LEU A 166 2.31 5.74 -9.92
CA LEU A 166 1.39 5.26 -8.89
C LEU A 166 1.84 5.64 -7.47
N TYR A 167 3.12 5.42 -7.14
CA TYR A 167 3.64 5.74 -5.80
C TYR A 167 3.55 7.23 -5.49
N LEU A 168 3.87 8.10 -6.46
CA LEU A 168 3.77 9.55 -6.28
C LEU A 168 2.32 10.01 -6.19
N ALA A 169 1.44 9.52 -7.07
CA ALA A 169 0.03 9.90 -7.07
C ALA A 169 -0.68 9.49 -5.76
N TYR A 170 -0.49 8.24 -5.31
CA TYR A 170 -1.08 7.77 -4.06
C TYR A 170 -0.44 8.40 -2.84
N GLY A 171 0.89 8.55 -2.82
CA GLY A 171 1.59 9.25 -1.76
C GLY A 171 1.03 10.66 -1.55
N ALA A 172 0.89 11.44 -2.63
CA ALA A 172 0.32 12.78 -2.57
C ALA A 172 -1.12 12.79 -2.04
N LEU A 173 -1.96 11.88 -2.53
CA LEU A 173 -3.37 11.81 -2.13
C LEU A 173 -3.55 11.41 -0.67
N PHE A 174 -2.77 10.42 -0.19
CA PHE A 174 -2.82 9.98 1.20
C PHE A 174 -2.24 11.00 2.17
N VAL A 175 -1.16 11.70 1.78
CA VAL A 175 -0.64 12.84 2.55
C VAL A 175 -1.68 13.95 2.63
N GLN A 176 -2.33 14.30 1.51
CA GLN A 176 -3.40 15.29 1.50
C GLN A 176 -4.57 14.88 2.41
N LEU A 177 -4.99 13.62 2.37
CA LEU A 177 -6.03 13.07 3.25
C LEU A 177 -5.61 13.19 4.72
N PHE A 178 -4.38 12.80 5.05
CA PHE A 178 -3.85 12.86 6.41
C PHE A 178 -3.77 14.28 6.95
N VAL A 179 -3.20 15.21 6.17
CA VAL A 179 -3.08 16.63 6.53
C VAL A 179 -4.46 17.25 6.74
N ASN A 180 -5.39 17.04 5.81
CA ASN A 180 -6.72 17.64 5.89
C ASN A 180 -7.56 17.08 7.05
N ARG A 181 -7.39 15.80 7.39
CA ARG A 181 -8.19 15.14 8.45
C ARG A 181 -7.59 15.26 9.84
N TYR A 182 -6.30 15.07 10.00
CA TYR A 182 -5.66 14.94 11.31
C TYR A 182 -4.92 16.21 11.73
N LEU A 183 -4.30 16.93 10.80
CA LEU A 183 -3.52 18.14 11.14
C LEU A 183 -4.36 19.42 11.05
N ARG A 184 -5.14 19.61 9.98
CA ARG A 184 -5.96 20.83 9.78
C ARG A 184 -7.23 20.88 10.62
N LYS A 185 -7.76 19.73 11.06
CA LYS A 185 -8.99 19.68 11.86
C LYS A 185 -8.78 20.14 13.32
N GLY A 186 -7.54 20.19 13.79
CA GLY A 186 -7.18 20.83 15.08
C GLY A 186 -7.22 22.36 15.08
N SER A 187 -7.34 23.01 13.90
CA SER A 187 -7.25 24.47 13.76
C SER A 187 -8.60 25.19 13.58
N ARG A 188 -9.74 24.48 13.48
CA ARG A 188 -11.08 25.10 13.32
C ARG A 188 -11.94 24.98 14.60
N GLY A 189 -11.31 25.13 15.76
CA GLY A 189 -11.98 25.23 17.06
C GLY A 189 -12.36 26.65 17.45
N GLY A 190 -12.88 27.46 16.52
CA GLY A 190 -13.29 28.83 16.82
C GLY A 190 -14.11 29.45 15.69
N GLY A 191 -15.43 29.51 15.87
CA GLY A 191 -16.33 30.36 15.08
C GLY A 191 -17.41 29.63 14.28
N ALA A 192 -18.62 29.59 14.87
CA ALA A 192 -19.97 29.68 14.26
C ALA A 192 -20.31 28.72 13.10
N THR A 193 -21.40 27.93 13.08
CA THR A 193 -22.72 28.01 13.71
C THR A 193 -23.27 26.59 13.91
N ALA A 194 -24.06 26.41 14.95
CA ALA A 194 -24.82 25.19 15.19
C ALA A 194 -25.90 24.99 14.12
N VAL A 195 -25.85 23.83 13.44
CA VAL A 195 -27.05 23.13 12.99
C VAL A 195 -26.93 21.73 13.58
N ALA A 196 -27.88 21.42 14.47
CA ALA A 196 -28.02 20.12 15.08
C ALA A 196 -28.38 19.09 14.00
N ASP A 197 -27.50 18.11 13.79
CA ASP A 197 -27.92 16.79 13.33
C ASP A 197 -27.24 15.74 14.20
N GLY A 198 -28.09 14.92 14.82
CA GLY A 198 -27.79 14.03 15.94
C GLY A 198 -27.20 12.70 15.51
N ASP A 199 -26.20 12.69 14.65
CA ASP A 199 -25.36 11.51 14.43
C ASP A 199 -23.91 11.87 14.71
N ARG A 200 -23.34 11.27 15.76
CA ARG A 200 -21.91 11.39 16.11
C ARG A 200 -21.12 10.68 15.01
N HIS A 201 -20.92 11.39 13.89
CA HIS A 201 -20.14 10.94 12.75
C HIS A 201 -18.67 10.89 13.18
N ASP A 202 -18.26 9.76 13.76
CA ASP A 202 -16.88 9.53 14.14
C ASP A 202 -16.00 9.72 12.89
N PRO A 203 -15.13 10.74 12.86
CA PRO A 203 -14.30 11.00 11.69
C PRO A 203 -13.42 9.81 11.31
N ASN A 204 -13.13 8.91 12.25
CA ASN A 204 -12.39 7.67 12.01
C ASN A 204 -13.25 6.58 11.33
N ALA A 205 -14.58 6.62 11.49
CA ALA A 205 -15.48 5.71 10.77
C ALA A 205 -15.58 6.03 9.27
N ALA A 206 -15.20 7.23 8.85
CA ALA A 206 -15.08 7.58 7.44
C ALA A 206 -13.75 7.11 6.82
N VAL A 207 -12.71 6.86 7.62
CA VAL A 207 -11.44 6.24 7.15
C VAL A 207 -11.71 4.81 6.70
N LEU A 208 -12.52 4.08 7.46
CA LEU A 208 -13.05 2.76 7.10
C LEU A 208 -13.84 2.70 5.78
N LYS A 209 -14.27 3.84 5.24
CA LYS A 209 -14.98 3.90 3.94
C LYS A 209 -14.05 4.31 2.80
N ALA A 210 -12.85 4.77 3.12
CA ALA A 210 -11.89 5.32 2.17
C ALA A 210 -10.64 4.46 1.99
N VAL A 211 -10.41 3.55 2.93
CA VAL A 211 -9.42 2.48 2.93
C VAL A 211 -10.18 1.17 2.69
#